data_AF-A0A8I2K4J5-F1
#
_entry.id   AF-A0A8I2K4J5-F1
#
_cell.length_a   1.000
_cell.length_b   1.000
_cell.length_c   1.000
_cell.angle_alpha   90.00
_cell.angle_beta   90.00
_cell.angle_gamma   90.00
#
_symmetry.space_group_name_H-M   'P 1'
#
loop_
_entity.id
_entity.type
_entity.pdbx_description
1 polymer ?
#
loop_
_entity_poly.entity_id
_entity_poly.type
_entity_poly.pdbx_seq_one_letter_code
_entity_poly.pdbx_strand_id
1 'polypeptide(L)'
;PGLNRFVWNLRHASNRDVKGAVFWGPGAISPKAIPGTYKVRLTVGKKEIQKDFELVKDPNLPITQEEYQQQLDLQMKIRDKLSQVHDAVNEIRGIRKQLQWYKDRTKKQPYFEKIDKAAKVIEEKLKPVEDELIQHKAKARQDLLNFPIKLNNKLAALGAWVVESSEGAPTQQALAVFADLSAQVDAHLQQLKQVIETDLAAFNRLIRELEVPAVMIQHLKAAEKKED
;
A
#
# COMPACT_ATOMS: atom_id res chain seq x y z
N PRO A 1 7.67 -33.99 24.74
CA PRO A 1 7.83 -32.96 23.68
C PRO A 1 6.66 -33.01 22.70
N GLY A 2 5.97 -31.89 22.47
CA GLY A 2 4.80 -31.81 21.59
C GLY A 2 5.17 -31.56 20.13
N LEU A 3 4.36 -32.09 19.20
CA LEU A 3 4.56 -32.01 17.74
C LEU A 3 4.37 -30.59 17.16
N ASN A 4 3.70 -29.69 17.89
CA ASN A 4 3.42 -28.33 17.43
C ASN A 4 4.53 -27.37 17.86
N ARG A 5 5.35 -26.92 16.91
CA ARG A 5 6.40 -25.91 17.11
C ARG A 5 6.09 -24.67 16.28
N PHE A 6 6.03 -23.52 16.95
CA PHE A 6 6.00 -22.22 16.30
C PHE A 6 7.30 -21.48 16.60
N VAL A 7 7.93 -20.92 15.58
CA VAL A 7 9.15 -20.11 15.71
C VAL A 7 8.80 -18.69 15.29
N TRP A 8 8.79 -17.77 16.26
CA TRP A 8 8.64 -16.35 15.96
C TRP A 8 9.96 -15.82 15.41
N ASN A 9 9.89 -15.13 14.27
CA ASN A 9 11.04 -14.47 13.65
C ASN A 9 11.44 -13.16 14.37
N LEU A 10 10.87 -12.88 15.56
CA LEU A 10 11.07 -11.66 16.35
C LEU A 10 10.73 -10.38 15.57
N ARG A 11 9.81 -10.43 14.61
CA ARG A 11 9.42 -9.25 13.83
C ARG A 11 7.94 -8.93 13.98
N HIS A 12 7.65 -7.63 13.93
CA HIS A 12 6.31 -7.08 13.78
C HIS A 12 5.77 -7.38 12.38
N ALA A 13 4.46 -7.17 12.20
CA ALA A 13 3.80 -7.35 10.91
C ALA A 13 4.41 -6.43 9.83
N SER A 14 4.59 -6.97 8.63
CA SER A 14 5.13 -6.23 7.50
C SER A 14 4.23 -5.06 7.05
N ASN A 15 4.75 -4.18 6.20
CA ASN A 15 3.92 -3.24 5.44
C ASN A 15 2.90 -3.97 4.56
N ARG A 16 1.81 -3.27 4.20
CA ARG A 16 0.83 -3.77 3.21
C ARG A 16 1.49 -3.91 1.85
N ASP A 17 1.00 -4.86 1.04
CA ASP A 17 1.53 -5.13 -0.30
C ASP A 17 0.77 -4.36 -1.39
N VAL A 18 1.46 -4.16 -2.52
CA VAL A 18 0.87 -3.64 -3.76
C VAL A 18 1.25 -4.55 -4.91
N LYS A 19 0.24 -5.00 -5.67
CA LYS A 19 0.45 -5.99 -6.74
C LYS A 19 1.37 -5.44 -7.83
N GLY A 20 2.37 -6.20 -8.25
CA GLY A 20 3.25 -5.83 -9.37
C GLY A 20 4.22 -4.69 -9.05
N ALA A 21 4.44 -4.37 -7.78
CA ALA A 21 5.58 -3.55 -7.41
C ALA A 21 6.88 -4.31 -7.61
N VAL A 22 7.85 -3.65 -8.25
CA VAL A 22 9.21 -4.14 -8.37
C VAL A 22 10.10 -3.26 -7.51
N PHE A 23 10.89 -3.91 -6.64
CA PHE A 23 11.83 -3.25 -5.75
C PHE A 23 13.26 -3.56 -6.13
N TRP A 24 14.13 -2.59 -5.92
CA TRP A 24 15.57 -2.81 -6.00
C TRP A 24 16.06 -3.42 -4.68
N GLY A 25 15.53 -2.93 -3.56
CA GLY A 25 15.78 -3.49 -2.24
C GLY A 25 14.68 -4.43 -1.74
N PRO A 26 14.66 -4.72 -0.43
CA PRO A 26 13.59 -5.44 0.22
C PRO A 26 12.29 -4.65 0.06
N GLY A 27 11.28 -5.20 -0.60
CA GLY A 27 9.96 -4.57 -0.73
C GLY A 27 9.10 -4.64 0.53
N ALA A 28 9.61 -5.33 1.56
CA ALA A 28 8.96 -5.57 2.84
C ALA A 28 9.84 -5.03 3.97
N ILE A 29 9.23 -4.25 4.85
CA ILE A 29 9.80 -3.77 6.12
C ILE A 29 8.99 -4.44 7.23
N SER A 30 9.66 -5.24 8.05
CA SER A 30 9.05 -5.94 9.19
C SER A 30 9.88 -5.65 10.44
N PRO A 31 9.57 -4.57 11.18
CA PRO A 31 10.43 -4.09 12.26
C PRO A 31 10.75 -5.18 13.29
N LYS A 32 11.99 -5.25 13.77
CA LYS A 32 12.39 -6.23 14.79
C LYS A 32 11.80 -5.82 16.14
N ALA A 33 11.33 -6.80 16.91
CA ALA A 33 10.91 -6.61 18.29
C ALA A 33 12.13 -6.22 19.13
N ILE A 34 11.97 -5.23 20.00
CA ILE A 34 13.03 -4.74 20.90
C ILE A 34 13.05 -5.53 22.20
N PRO A 35 14.17 -5.53 22.95
CA PRO A 35 14.21 -6.13 24.28
C PRO A 35 13.07 -5.64 25.18
N GLY A 36 12.47 -6.54 25.94
CA GLY A 36 11.30 -6.24 26.76
C GLY A 36 10.45 -7.47 27.11
N THR A 37 9.34 -7.23 27.83
CA THR A 37 8.40 -8.29 28.23
C THR A 37 7.31 -8.48 27.18
N TYR A 38 7.12 -9.71 26.73
CA TYR A 38 6.13 -10.11 25.73
C TYR A 38 5.22 -11.20 26.26
N LYS A 39 4.04 -11.32 25.63
CA LYS A 39 3.08 -12.39 25.91
C LYS A 39 2.88 -13.27 24.67
N VAL A 40 2.95 -14.58 24.86
CA VAL A 40 2.48 -15.56 23.86
C VAL A 40 1.09 -16.01 24.22
N ARG A 41 0.19 -16.02 23.23
CA ARG A 41 -1.20 -16.46 23.35
C ARG A 41 -1.46 -17.62 22.40
N LEU A 42 -1.93 -18.75 22.92
CA LEU A 42 -2.36 -19.91 22.15
C LEU A 42 -3.86 -20.13 22.35
N THR A 43 -4.61 -20.12 21.26
CA THR A 43 -6.05 -20.42 21.27
C THR A 43 -6.30 -21.81 20.67
N VAL A 44 -6.96 -22.70 21.41
CA VAL A 44 -7.35 -24.05 20.97
C VAL A 44 -8.85 -24.22 21.16
N GLY A 45 -9.60 -24.16 20.06
CA GLY A 45 -11.07 -24.10 20.12
C GLY A 45 -11.53 -22.86 20.87
N LYS A 46 -12.19 -23.04 22.03
CA LYS A 46 -12.66 -21.95 22.91
C LYS A 46 -11.70 -21.64 24.07
N LYS A 47 -10.59 -22.38 24.21
CA LYS A 47 -9.63 -22.18 25.32
C LYS A 47 -8.50 -21.26 24.86
N GLU A 48 -8.14 -20.31 25.72
CA GLU A 48 -7.01 -19.42 25.51
C GLU A 48 -5.98 -19.65 26.64
N ILE A 49 -4.72 -19.87 26.26
CA ILE A 49 -3.60 -20.04 27.18
C ILE A 49 -2.61 -18.92 26.90
N GLN A 50 -2.21 -18.20 27.95
CA GLN A 50 -1.22 -17.13 27.86
C GLN A 50 0.00 -17.43 28.73
N LYS A 51 1.18 -17.05 28.25
CA LYS A 51 2.44 -17.08 29.00
C LYS A 51 3.26 -15.83 28.70
N ASP A 52 3.94 -15.33 29.72
CA ASP A 52 4.85 -14.20 29.61
C ASP A 52 6.25 -14.73 29.37
N PHE A 53 7.05 -13.97 28.60
CA PHE A 53 8.46 -14.23 28.38
C PHE A 53 9.20 -12.91 28.19
N GLU A 54 10.51 -12.93 28.40
CA GLU A 54 11.37 -11.76 28.24
C GLU A 54 12.26 -11.93 27.02
N LEU A 55 12.30 -10.90 26.18
CA LEU A 55 13.28 -10.75 25.12
C LEU A 55 14.45 -9.95 25.69
N VAL A 56 15.60 -10.60 25.85
CA VAL A 56 16.78 -10.00 26.47
C VAL A 56 17.66 -9.35 25.41
N LYS A 57 18.27 -8.21 25.75
CA LYS A 57 19.24 -7.54 24.88
C LYS A 57 20.56 -8.32 24.78
N ASP A 58 21.33 -8.10 23.71
CA ASP A 58 22.70 -8.61 23.67
C ASP A 58 23.53 -7.89 24.76
N PRO A 59 24.12 -8.62 25.72
CA PRO A 59 24.88 -8.01 26.82
C PRO A 59 26.16 -7.32 26.34
N ASN A 60 26.66 -7.63 25.14
CA ASN A 60 27.88 -7.04 24.59
C ASN A 60 27.64 -5.70 23.89
N LEU A 61 26.38 -5.34 23.64
CA LEU A 61 26.02 -4.10 22.97
C LEU A 61 25.72 -3.00 24.01
N PRO A 62 26.43 -1.85 23.96
CA PRO A 62 26.20 -0.74 24.86
C PRO A 62 24.99 0.11 24.43
N ILE A 63 23.89 -0.55 24.04
CA ILE A 63 22.66 0.10 23.58
C ILE A 63 21.70 0.18 24.77
N THR A 64 21.12 1.36 24.95
CA THR A 64 20.12 1.63 25.98
C THR A 64 18.72 1.24 25.49
N GLN A 65 17.79 1.01 26.42
CA GLN A 65 16.41 0.71 26.08
C GLN A 65 15.74 1.84 25.28
N GLU A 66 16.13 3.09 25.55
CA GLU A 66 15.61 4.27 24.84
C GLU A 66 16.04 4.27 23.38
N GLU A 67 17.30 3.92 23.08
CA GLU A 67 17.80 3.85 21.71
C GLU A 67 17.10 2.75 20.91
N TYR A 68 16.84 1.59 21.52
CA TYR A 68 16.01 0.54 20.92
C TYR A 68 14.60 1.07 20.59
N GLN A 69 13.98 1.82 21.50
CA GLN A 69 12.66 2.40 21.28
C GLN A 69 12.67 3.42 20.13
N GLN A 70 13.64 4.33 20.10
CA GLN A 70 13.78 5.31 19.02
C GLN A 70 13.94 4.64 17.66
N GLN A 71 14.69 3.53 17.62
CA GLN A 71 14.86 2.75 16.40
C GLN A 71 13.55 2.09 15.96
N LEU A 72 12.87 1.40 16.87
CA LEU A 72 11.58 0.76 16.59
C LEU A 72 10.55 1.79 16.10
N ASP A 73 10.49 2.95 16.75
CA ASP A 73 9.58 4.03 16.39
C ASP A 73 9.81 4.52 14.95
N LEU A 74 11.07 4.71 14.55
CA LEU A 74 11.39 5.10 13.18
C LEU A 74 11.05 3.97 12.19
N GLN A 75 11.41 2.72 12.48
CA GLN A 75 11.09 1.59 11.59
C GLN A 75 9.58 1.42 11.40
N MET A 76 8.81 1.55 12.49
CA MET A 76 7.35 1.53 12.46
C MET A 76 6.79 2.67 11.60
N LYS A 77 7.28 3.90 11.77
CA LYS A 77 6.89 5.06 10.95
C LYS A 77 7.18 4.84 9.47
N ILE A 78 8.35 4.30 9.11
CA ILE A 78 8.69 4.01 7.71
C ILE A 78 7.79 2.91 7.15
N ARG A 79 7.59 1.82 7.90
CA ARG A 79 6.71 0.70 7.51
C ARG A 79 5.26 1.15 7.30
N ASP A 80 4.75 2.01 8.18
CA ASP A 80 3.39 2.55 8.07
C ASP A 80 3.27 3.53 6.90
N LYS A 81 4.28 4.39 6.68
CA LYS A 81 4.30 5.30 5.52
C LYS A 81 4.36 4.53 4.20
N LEU A 82 5.19 3.49 4.11
CA LEU A 82 5.23 2.60 2.94
C LEU A 82 3.88 1.91 2.71
N SER A 83 3.20 1.50 3.79
CA SER A 83 1.85 0.94 3.68
C SER A 83 0.84 1.95 3.15
N GLN A 84 0.90 3.22 3.59
CA GLN A 84 0.05 4.30 3.06
C GLN A 84 0.28 4.52 1.55
N VAL A 85 1.54 4.49 1.11
CA VAL A 85 1.87 4.58 -0.33
C VAL A 85 1.24 3.43 -1.11
N HIS A 86 1.36 2.20 -0.61
CA HIS A 86 0.81 1.03 -1.27
C HIS A 86 -0.72 1.04 -1.31
N ASP A 87 -1.38 1.47 -0.24
CA ASP A 87 -2.83 1.65 -0.22
C ASP A 87 -3.29 2.70 -1.23
N ALA A 88 -2.61 3.83 -1.30
CA ALA A 88 -2.94 4.89 -2.25
C ALA A 88 -2.84 4.39 -3.70
N VAL A 89 -1.80 3.62 -4.03
CA VAL A 89 -1.67 3.00 -5.35
C VAL A 89 -2.77 1.97 -5.60
N ASN A 90 -3.10 1.14 -4.61
CA ASN A 90 -4.18 0.17 -4.71
C ASN A 90 -5.54 0.86 -4.95
N GLU A 91 -5.79 1.98 -4.26
CA GLU A 91 -6.99 2.80 -4.40
C GLU A 91 -7.06 3.43 -5.80
N ILE A 92 -5.98 4.05 -6.28
CA ILE A 92 -5.88 4.60 -7.64
C ILE A 92 -6.22 3.54 -8.68
N ARG A 93 -5.65 2.34 -8.54
CA ARG A 93 -5.92 1.22 -9.46
C ARG A 93 -7.35 0.71 -9.35
N GLY A 94 -7.94 0.74 -8.16
CA GLY A 94 -9.34 0.44 -7.91
C GLY A 94 -10.26 1.41 -8.67
N ILE A 95 -10.02 2.72 -8.50
CA ILE A 95 -10.75 3.79 -9.18
C ILE A 95 -10.63 3.64 -10.69
N ARG A 96 -9.42 3.48 -11.23
CA ARG A 96 -9.19 3.31 -12.68
C ARG A 96 -9.94 2.10 -13.26
N LYS A 97 -9.99 0.98 -12.53
CA LYS A 97 -10.78 -0.19 -12.94
C LYS A 97 -12.28 0.11 -12.98
N GLN A 98 -12.79 0.83 -11.99
CA GLN A 98 -14.21 1.21 -11.94
C GLN A 98 -14.56 2.18 -13.07
N LEU A 99 -13.73 3.20 -13.32
CA LEU A 99 -13.91 4.14 -14.44
C LEU A 99 -13.93 3.40 -15.79
N GLN A 100 -12.97 2.49 -16.01
CA GLN A 100 -12.93 1.67 -17.22
C GLN A 100 -14.18 0.79 -17.36
N TRP A 101 -14.65 0.20 -16.27
CA TRP A 101 -15.88 -0.59 -16.27
C TRP A 101 -17.10 0.24 -16.67
N TYR A 102 -17.24 1.47 -16.16
CA TYR A 102 -18.32 2.38 -16.59
C TYR A 102 -18.20 2.78 -18.06
N LYS A 103 -16.98 3.04 -18.55
CA LYS A 103 -16.73 3.34 -19.96
C LYS A 103 -17.16 2.19 -20.86
N ASP A 104 -16.71 0.97 -20.57
CA ASP A 104 -17.03 -0.22 -21.35
C ASP A 104 -18.53 -0.51 -21.40
N ARG A 105 -19.22 -0.29 -20.27
CA ARG A 105 -20.66 -0.46 -20.13
C ARG A 105 -21.48 0.59 -20.88
N THR A 106 -20.96 1.80 -21.05
CA THR A 106 -21.70 2.91 -21.64
C THR A 106 -21.35 3.16 -23.11
N LYS A 107 -20.44 2.38 -23.72
CA LYS A 107 -19.99 2.52 -25.13
C LYS A 107 -21.10 2.68 -26.18
N LYS A 108 -22.26 2.07 -25.98
CA LYS A 108 -23.39 2.10 -26.93
C LYS A 108 -24.47 3.12 -26.57
N GLN A 109 -24.24 3.91 -25.53
CA GLN A 109 -25.21 4.85 -24.98
C GLN A 109 -24.92 6.28 -25.47
N PRO A 110 -25.96 7.12 -25.66
CA PRO A 110 -25.78 8.48 -26.16
C PRO A 110 -24.98 9.39 -25.21
N TYR A 111 -24.88 9.02 -23.93
CA TYR A 111 -24.14 9.75 -22.91
C TYR A 111 -22.69 9.26 -22.72
N PHE A 112 -22.21 8.31 -23.54
CA PHE A 112 -20.85 7.76 -23.49
C PHE A 112 -19.77 8.85 -23.49
N GLU A 113 -19.85 9.81 -24.41
CA GLU A 113 -18.81 10.83 -24.55
C GLU A 113 -18.64 11.68 -23.29
N LYS A 114 -19.73 11.97 -22.57
CA LYS A 114 -19.66 12.72 -21.31
C LYS A 114 -18.95 11.92 -20.23
N ILE A 115 -19.26 10.63 -20.13
CA ILE A 115 -18.63 9.71 -19.16
C ILE A 115 -17.16 9.47 -19.50
N ASP A 116 -16.83 9.25 -20.78
CA ASP A 116 -15.44 9.03 -21.21
C ASP A 116 -14.58 10.28 -20.97
N LYS A 117 -15.10 11.49 -21.27
CA LYS A 117 -14.39 12.75 -20.97
C LYS A 117 -14.15 12.91 -19.47
N ALA A 118 -15.17 12.72 -18.64
CA ALA A 118 -15.03 12.84 -17.18
C ALA A 118 -14.05 11.81 -16.60
N ALA A 119 -14.12 10.56 -17.07
CA ALA A 119 -13.20 9.50 -16.66
C ALA A 119 -11.75 9.79 -17.07
N LYS A 120 -11.52 10.30 -18.30
CA LYS A 120 -10.19 10.68 -18.78
C LYS A 120 -9.55 11.78 -17.92
N VAL A 121 -10.33 12.80 -17.53
CA VAL A 121 -9.83 13.87 -16.64
C VAL A 121 -9.35 13.30 -15.30
N ILE A 122 -10.08 12.33 -14.72
CA ILE A 122 -9.65 11.67 -13.48
C ILE A 122 -8.39 10.84 -13.73
N GLU A 123 -8.35 10.04 -14.79
CA GLU A 123 -7.18 9.21 -15.13
C GLU A 123 -5.91 10.05 -15.34
N GLU A 124 -6.03 11.20 -16.01
CA GLU A 124 -4.91 12.13 -16.25
C GLU A 124 -4.37 12.75 -14.96
N LYS A 125 -5.24 13.03 -13.98
CA LYS A 125 -4.84 13.53 -12.65
C LYS A 125 -4.23 12.44 -11.77
N LEU A 126 -4.73 11.22 -11.84
CA LEU A 126 -4.25 10.10 -11.00
C LEU A 126 -2.94 9.50 -11.49
N LYS A 127 -2.68 9.52 -12.80
CA LYS A 127 -1.46 8.95 -13.40
C LYS A 127 -0.16 9.52 -12.82
N PRO A 128 0.08 10.85 -12.77
CA PRO A 128 1.32 11.38 -12.21
C PRO A 128 1.49 11.05 -10.73
N VAL A 129 0.39 10.92 -9.97
CA VAL A 129 0.43 10.50 -8.56
C VAL A 129 0.89 9.04 -8.45
N GLU A 130 0.30 8.13 -9.23
CA GLU A 130 0.75 6.73 -9.25
C GLU A 130 2.21 6.62 -9.71
N ASP A 131 2.60 7.35 -10.76
CA ASP A 131 3.94 7.33 -11.34
C ASP A 131 5.01 7.78 -10.34
N GLU A 132 4.74 8.74 -9.46
CA GLU A 132 5.69 9.18 -8.42
C GLU A 132 5.71 8.27 -7.19
N LEU A 133 4.56 7.70 -6.83
CA LEU A 133 4.47 6.78 -5.69
C LEU A 133 5.15 5.43 -5.99
N ILE A 134 4.98 4.90 -7.20
CA ILE A 134 5.48 3.58 -7.60
C ILE A 134 5.99 3.54 -9.05
N GLN A 135 7.08 2.81 -9.27
CA GLN A 135 7.56 2.53 -10.63
C GLN A 135 6.73 1.43 -11.29
N HIS A 136 5.58 1.79 -11.87
CA HIS A 136 4.66 0.81 -12.47
C HIS A 136 5.14 0.23 -13.82
N LYS A 137 6.17 0.82 -14.45
CA LYS A 137 6.71 0.35 -15.75
C LYS A 137 7.68 -0.81 -15.60
N ALA A 138 8.30 -0.93 -14.42
CA ALA A 138 9.22 -2.01 -14.13
C ALA A 138 8.45 -3.32 -13.94
N LYS A 139 8.87 -4.37 -14.65
CA LYS A 139 8.33 -5.73 -14.51
C LYS A 139 9.38 -6.69 -13.95
N ALA A 140 10.66 -6.39 -14.16
CA ALA A 140 11.81 -7.09 -13.59
C ALA A 140 12.72 -6.11 -12.84
N ARG A 141 13.52 -6.62 -11.90
CA ARG A 141 14.42 -5.80 -11.08
C ARG A 141 15.43 -5.02 -11.94
N GLN A 142 15.89 -5.62 -13.04
CA GLN A 142 16.80 -5.00 -14.01
C GLN A 142 16.18 -3.78 -14.70
N ASP A 143 14.85 -3.70 -14.80
CA ASP A 143 14.18 -2.53 -15.38
C ASP A 143 14.39 -1.27 -14.55
N LEU A 144 14.70 -1.41 -13.25
CA LEU A 144 15.02 -0.30 -12.36
C LEU A 144 16.38 0.33 -12.65
N LEU A 145 17.19 -0.25 -13.55
CA LEU A 145 18.35 0.41 -14.14
C LEU A 145 17.94 1.39 -15.25
N ASN A 146 16.83 1.11 -15.93
CA ASN A 146 16.32 1.90 -17.04
C ASN A 146 15.27 2.94 -16.60
N PHE A 147 14.59 2.70 -15.47
CA PHE A 147 13.55 3.58 -14.94
C PHE A 147 13.89 4.09 -13.53
N PRO A 148 13.63 5.37 -13.22
CA PRO A 148 14.01 5.96 -11.95
C PRO A 148 13.28 5.31 -10.76
N ILE A 149 13.99 5.19 -9.65
CA ILE A 149 13.48 4.71 -8.36
C ILE A 149 12.47 5.72 -7.79
N LYS A 150 11.29 5.24 -7.43
CA LYS A 150 10.16 6.02 -6.91
C LYS A 150 10.04 5.94 -5.40
N LEU A 151 9.11 6.72 -4.82
CA LEU A 151 9.02 6.96 -3.37
C LEU A 151 8.89 5.68 -2.55
N ASN A 152 8.08 4.71 -3.01
CA ASN A 152 7.93 3.42 -2.32
C ASN A 152 9.27 2.70 -2.12
N ASN A 153 10.12 2.67 -3.14
CA ASN A 153 11.37 1.94 -3.13
C ASN A 153 12.46 2.72 -2.37
N LYS A 154 12.41 4.07 -2.38
CA LYS A 154 13.26 4.89 -1.49
C LYS A 154 12.94 4.66 0.00
N LEU A 155 11.66 4.64 0.37
CA LEU A 155 11.22 4.33 1.73
C LEU A 155 11.59 2.90 2.15
N ALA A 156 11.38 1.94 1.25
CA ALA A 156 11.76 0.55 1.44
C ALA A 156 13.27 0.40 1.72
N ALA A 157 14.12 1.04 0.91
CA ALA A 157 15.56 1.06 1.10
C ALA A 157 15.98 1.74 2.41
N LEU A 158 15.36 2.89 2.76
CA LEU A 158 15.65 3.58 4.01
C LEU A 158 15.39 2.68 5.22
N GLY A 159 14.21 2.05 5.29
CA GLY A 159 13.85 1.16 6.39
C GLY A 159 14.73 -0.09 6.45
N ALA A 160 14.86 -0.79 5.33
CA ALA A 160 15.44 -2.13 5.32
C ALA A 160 16.98 -2.16 5.20
N TRP A 161 17.61 -1.10 4.70
CA TRP A 161 19.08 -1.06 4.54
C TRP A 161 19.79 -0.06 5.43
N VAL A 162 19.15 1.07 5.73
CA VAL A 162 19.80 2.14 6.52
C VAL A 162 19.41 2.03 7.98
N VAL A 163 18.13 1.89 8.28
CA VAL A 163 17.66 1.85 9.67
C VAL A 163 17.82 0.46 10.27
N GLU A 164 17.67 -0.62 9.49
CA GLU A 164 17.91 -1.99 9.95
C GLU A 164 19.40 -2.39 10.05
N SER A 165 20.35 -1.58 9.55
CA SER A 165 21.78 -1.95 9.60
C SER A 165 22.45 -1.74 10.96
N SER A 166 21.76 -1.12 11.91
CA SER A 166 22.21 -0.90 13.29
C SER A 166 21.17 -1.46 14.26
N GLU A 167 21.48 -1.58 15.54
CA GLU A 167 20.51 -1.85 16.61
C GLU A 167 20.32 -0.63 17.56
N GLY A 168 21.09 0.43 17.35
CA GLY A 168 21.07 1.64 18.18
C GLY A 168 20.18 2.75 17.62
N ALA A 169 20.30 3.95 18.21
CA ALA A 169 19.52 5.11 17.79
C ALA A 169 19.67 5.40 16.29
N PRO A 170 18.59 5.79 15.60
CA PRO A 170 18.68 6.26 14.22
C PRO A 170 19.61 7.46 14.07
N THR A 171 20.36 7.50 12.97
CA THR A 171 21.19 8.65 12.64
C THR A 171 20.33 9.87 12.28
N GLN A 172 20.84 11.07 12.53
CA GLN A 172 20.15 12.31 12.17
C GLN A 172 19.85 12.39 10.66
N GLN A 173 20.74 11.84 9.83
CA GLN A 173 20.59 11.76 8.39
C GLN A 173 19.41 10.86 8.00
N ALA A 174 19.25 9.70 8.66
CA ALA A 174 18.12 8.81 8.40
C ALA A 174 16.77 9.48 8.77
N LEU A 175 16.74 10.22 9.88
CA LEU A 175 15.57 11.00 10.30
C LEU A 175 15.23 12.11 9.30
N ALA A 176 16.24 12.85 8.83
CA ALA A 176 16.05 13.92 7.84
C ALA A 176 15.53 13.39 6.51
N VAL A 177 16.11 12.28 6.01
CA VAL A 177 15.65 11.63 4.78
C VAL A 177 14.23 11.09 4.94
N PHE A 178 13.89 10.51 6.09
CA PHE A 178 12.52 10.06 6.35
C PHE A 178 11.54 11.24 6.32
N ALA A 179 11.88 12.36 6.95
CA ALA A 179 11.02 13.55 6.97
C ALA A 179 10.77 14.10 5.57
N ASP A 180 11.81 14.22 4.74
CA ASP A 180 11.70 14.66 3.35
C ASP A 180 10.84 13.71 2.50
N LEU A 181 11.13 12.40 2.55
CA LEU A 181 10.35 11.40 1.81
C LEU A 181 8.89 11.34 2.29
N SER A 182 8.65 11.47 3.59
CA SER A 182 7.30 11.52 4.14
C SER A 182 6.54 12.74 3.62
N ALA A 183 7.16 13.91 3.60
CA ALA A 183 6.53 15.14 3.09
C ALA A 183 6.16 15.02 1.60
N GLN A 184 7.03 14.43 0.78
CA GLN A 184 6.75 14.16 -0.64
C GLN A 184 5.57 13.20 -0.80
N VAL A 185 5.53 12.12 -0.01
CA VAL A 185 4.39 11.20 -0.02
C VAL A 185 3.11 11.91 0.40
N ASP A 186 3.14 12.69 1.48
CA ASP A 186 1.96 13.36 2.03
C ASP A 186 1.37 14.37 1.02
N ALA A 187 2.22 15.07 0.27
CA ALA A 187 1.78 15.93 -0.83
C ALA A 187 1.00 15.16 -1.91
N HIS A 188 1.49 13.99 -2.32
CA HIS A 188 0.81 13.13 -3.30
C HIS A 188 -0.47 12.50 -2.75
N LEU A 189 -0.49 12.12 -1.47
CA LEU A 189 -1.70 11.62 -0.81
C LEU A 189 -2.78 12.71 -0.72
N GLN A 190 -2.38 13.95 -0.46
CA GLN A 190 -3.31 15.09 -0.46
C GLN A 190 -3.88 15.35 -1.86
N GLN A 191 -3.05 15.28 -2.91
CA GLN A 191 -3.52 15.36 -4.29
C GLN A 191 -4.54 14.26 -4.62
N LEU A 192 -4.25 13.01 -4.24
CA LEU A 192 -5.18 11.89 -4.41
C LEU A 192 -6.50 12.15 -3.70
N LYS A 193 -6.44 12.58 -2.44
CA LYS A 193 -7.63 12.90 -1.64
C LYS A 193 -8.48 13.99 -2.31
N GLN A 194 -7.85 15.04 -2.82
CA GLN A 194 -8.55 16.12 -3.52
C GLN A 194 -9.27 15.59 -4.77
N VAL A 195 -8.62 14.75 -5.59
CA VAL A 195 -9.24 14.15 -6.78
C VAL A 195 -10.43 13.26 -6.41
N ILE A 196 -10.34 12.52 -5.30
CA ILE A 196 -11.45 11.69 -4.80
C ILE A 196 -12.63 12.56 -4.35
N GLU A 197 -12.37 13.61 -3.57
CA GLU A 197 -13.42 14.45 -3.01
C GLU A 197 -14.10 15.36 -4.04
N THR A 198 -13.38 15.77 -5.09
CA THR A 198 -13.92 16.68 -6.13
C THR A 198 -14.33 15.91 -7.38
N ASP A 199 -13.38 15.33 -8.10
CA ASP A 199 -13.59 14.79 -9.44
C ASP A 199 -14.37 13.46 -9.39
N LEU A 200 -14.03 12.55 -8.46
CA LEU A 200 -14.77 11.30 -8.31
C LEU A 200 -16.19 11.53 -7.76
N ALA A 201 -16.36 12.49 -6.84
CA ALA A 201 -17.68 12.89 -6.37
C ALA A 201 -18.53 13.49 -7.51
N ALA A 202 -17.95 14.34 -8.35
CA ALA A 202 -18.60 14.89 -9.53
C ALA A 202 -18.96 13.80 -10.55
N PHE A 203 -18.06 12.84 -10.79
CA PHE A 203 -18.34 11.68 -11.65
C PHE A 203 -19.52 10.86 -11.13
N ASN A 204 -19.55 10.58 -9.82
CA ASN A 204 -20.66 9.85 -9.20
C ASN A 204 -22.01 10.59 -9.31
N ARG A 205 -22.01 11.93 -9.25
CA ARG A 205 -23.22 12.74 -9.51
C ARG A 205 -23.65 12.63 -10.97
N LEU A 206 -22.70 12.75 -11.91
CA LEU A 206 -22.97 12.61 -13.34
C LEU A 206 -23.60 11.24 -13.67
N ILE A 207 -23.08 10.16 -13.09
CA ILE A 207 -23.64 8.80 -13.28
C ILE A 207 -25.08 8.70 -12.78
N ARG A 208 -25.41 9.37 -11.67
CA ARG A 208 -26.78 9.42 -11.13
C ARG A 208 -27.72 10.27 -11.99
N GLU A 209 -27.26 11.43 -12.44
CA GLU A 209 -28.04 12.34 -13.31
C GLU A 209 -28.34 11.73 -14.68
N LEU A 210 -27.42 10.93 -15.21
CA LEU A 210 -27.60 10.20 -16.46
C LEU A 210 -28.41 8.90 -16.28
N GLU A 211 -28.91 8.63 -15.07
CA GLU A 211 -29.68 7.45 -14.70
C GLU A 211 -29.04 6.15 -15.19
N VAL A 212 -27.70 6.06 -15.13
CA VAL A 212 -26.99 4.87 -15.61
C VAL A 212 -27.40 3.68 -14.73
N PRO A 213 -27.97 2.61 -15.30
CA PRO A 213 -28.46 1.50 -14.49
C PRO A 213 -27.32 0.88 -13.67
N ALA A 214 -27.53 0.66 -12.37
CA ALA A 214 -26.52 0.05 -11.49
C ALA A 214 -26.07 -1.33 -12.03
N VAL A 215 -27.02 -2.09 -12.56
CA VAL A 215 -26.78 -3.38 -13.23
C VAL A 215 -27.30 -3.29 -14.66
N MET A 216 -26.45 -3.61 -15.64
CA MET A 216 -26.84 -3.70 -17.06
C MET A 216 -26.64 -5.13 -17.51
N ILE A 217 -27.64 -5.61 -18.24
CA ILE A 217 -27.61 -6.92 -18.87
C ILE A 217 -26.62 -6.85 -20.03
N GLN A 218 -25.47 -7.50 -19.90
CA GLN A 218 -24.49 -7.53 -20.99
C GLN A 218 -24.91 -8.47 -22.13
N HIS A 219 -25.64 -9.53 -21.82
CA HIS A 219 -26.20 -10.47 -22.79
C HIS A 219 -27.57 -11.01 -22.35
N LEU A 220 -28.63 -10.43 -22.89
CA LEU A 220 -29.83 -11.19 -23.25
C LEU A 220 -29.95 -11.03 -24.76
N LYS A 221 -29.39 -11.98 -25.52
CA LYS A 221 -29.92 -12.20 -26.87
C LYS A 221 -31.36 -12.66 -26.64
N ALA A 222 -32.32 -11.89 -27.10
CA ALA A 222 -33.69 -12.36 -27.23
C ALA A 222 -33.63 -13.70 -27.98
N ALA A 223 -34.07 -14.78 -27.34
CA ALA A 223 -34.40 -15.98 -28.05
C ALA A 223 -35.59 -15.61 -28.94
N GLU A 224 -35.32 -15.36 -30.23
CA GLU A 224 -36.35 -15.35 -31.26
C GLU A 224 -37.02 -16.73 -31.23
N LYS A 225 -38.21 -16.81 -30.63
CA LYS A 225 -39.17 -17.86 -30.97
C LYS A 225 -39.82 -17.43 -32.29
N LYS A 226 -39.25 -17.88 -33.41
CA LYS A 226 -40.03 -18.24 -34.59
C LYS A 226 -40.40 -19.71 -34.42
N GLU A 227 -41.63 -19.97 -34.01
CA GLU A 227 -42.28 -21.25 -34.24
C GLU A 227 -43.05 -21.08 -35.56
N ASP A 228 -42.56 -21.76 -36.60
CA ASP A 228 -43.31 -22.12 -37.81
C ASP A 228 -44.23 -23.32 -37.50
#